data_AF-A0A4Z2IVY2-F1
#
_entry.id   AF-A0A4Z2IVY2-F1
#
_cell.length_a   1.000
_cell.length_b   1.000
_cell.length_c   1.000
_cell.angle_alpha   90.00
_cell.angle_beta   90.00
_cell.angle_gamma   90.00
#
_symmetry.space_group_name_H-M   'P 1'
#
loop_
_entity.id
_entity.type
_entity.pdbx_description
1 polymer ?
#
loop_
_entity_poly.entity_id
_entity_poly.type
_entity_poly.pdbx_seq_one_letter_code
_entity_poly.pdbx_strand_id
1 'polypeptide(L)'
;MVVNILEISFLIFKKAQLEAEGHTAVQPSEFFLTEESSSSLLIILRNEDIAEHICEVPHLLKLKTSQGVQFAGIDEPDDVVNLTHQDLFKRGGFIMFHRAALEPLSLCNLKKMSAILQELSGTGKWKWIMHYGDSRRLKENARLSVEAKEKKHFLNFCQEAGLLEVLPYHECDLVSRDLPDYLTCLVRLQVQNISSRYPVFITDAAADSAFGKNGILTMTFQSFLTYSPSETFTA
;
A
#
# COMPACT_ATOMS: atom_id res chain seq x y z
N MET A 1 -25.14 -11.48 6.33
CA MET A 1 -23.76 -10.98 6.19
C MET A 1 -23.86 -9.69 5.39
N VAL A 2 -23.61 -8.53 6.01
CA VAL A 2 -23.87 -7.24 5.37
C VAL A 2 -22.69 -6.92 4.44
N VAL A 3 -22.84 -7.25 3.15
CA VAL A 3 -21.87 -6.86 2.11
C VAL A 3 -22.27 -5.47 1.65
N ASN A 4 -21.56 -4.45 2.12
CA ASN A 4 -21.86 -3.08 1.73
C ASN A 4 -21.11 -2.72 0.44
N ILE A 5 -21.86 -2.55 -0.63
CA ILE A 5 -21.34 -2.18 -1.95
C ILE A 5 -21.11 -0.67 -2.00
N LEU A 6 -19.91 -0.25 -2.39
CA LEU A 6 -19.60 1.15 -2.68
C LEU A 6 -20.19 1.51 -4.05
N GLU A 7 -21.26 2.32 -4.06
CA GLU A 7 -21.75 2.99 -5.28
C GLU A 7 -20.73 4.08 -5.69
N ILE A 8 -19.66 3.69 -6.39
CA ILE A 8 -18.89 4.62 -7.22
C ILE A 8 -19.48 4.52 -8.62
N SER A 9 -20.50 5.34 -8.91
CA SER A 9 -21.11 5.69 -10.22
C SER A 9 -21.26 4.65 -11.36
N PHE A 10 -20.96 3.36 -11.19
CA PHE A 10 -20.82 2.40 -12.29
C PHE A 10 -21.41 1.01 -11.99
N LEU A 11 -22.23 0.88 -10.94
CA LEU A 11 -22.85 -0.41 -10.55
C LEU A 11 -24.38 -0.39 -10.47
N ILE A 12 -25.06 0.47 -11.23
CA ILE A 12 -26.54 0.55 -11.24
C ILE A 12 -27.18 -0.78 -11.69
N PHE A 13 -26.54 -1.53 -12.60
CA PHE A 13 -27.13 -2.76 -13.15
C PHE A 13 -26.98 -3.99 -12.23
N LYS A 14 -26.02 -4.01 -11.30
CA LYS A 14 -25.65 -5.22 -10.54
C LYS A 14 -26.14 -5.23 -9.07
N LYS A 15 -26.69 -4.11 -8.60
CA LYS A 15 -27.23 -3.96 -7.24
C LYS A 15 -28.37 -4.94 -6.92
N ALA A 16 -29.33 -5.08 -7.84
CA ALA A 16 -30.50 -5.92 -7.64
C ALA A 16 -30.18 -7.43 -7.54
N GLN A 17 -29.15 -7.90 -8.24
CA GLN A 17 -28.71 -9.30 -8.19
C GLN A 17 -28.05 -9.63 -6.85
N LEU A 18 -27.17 -8.75 -6.36
CA LEU A 18 -26.53 -8.91 -5.05
C LEU A 18 -27.55 -8.77 -3.91
N GLU A 19 -28.53 -7.88 -4.03
CA GLU A 19 -29.64 -7.76 -3.07
C GLU A 19 -30.52 -9.01 -3.05
N ALA A 20 -30.79 -9.64 -4.20
CA ALA A 20 -31.54 -10.89 -4.30
C ALA A 20 -30.86 -12.07 -3.58
N GLU A 21 -29.54 -12.01 -3.42
CA GLU A 21 -28.73 -13.00 -2.71
C GLU A 21 -28.54 -12.68 -1.21
N GLY A 22 -29.18 -11.62 -0.73
CA GLY A 22 -29.21 -11.24 0.69
C GLY A 22 -28.12 -10.25 1.11
N HIS A 23 -27.45 -9.59 0.14
CA HIS A 23 -26.56 -8.46 0.42
C HIS A 23 -27.36 -7.16 0.57
N THR A 24 -26.84 -6.20 1.32
CA THR A 24 -27.51 -4.91 1.55
C THR A 24 -26.58 -3.81 1.08
N ALA A 25 -26.99 -3.06 0.05
CA ALA A 25 -26.25 -1.87 -0.36
C ALA A 25 -26.28 -0.82 0.75
N VAL A 26 -25.14 -0.19 1.00
CA VAL A 26 -24.98 0.82 2.06
C VAL A 26 -24.24 2.01 1.49
N GLN A 27 -24.67 3.20 1.86
CA GLN A 27 -24.07 4.44 1.35
C GLN A 27 -22.67 4.66 1.95
N PRO A 28 -21.74 5.31 1.24
CA PRO A 28 -20.39 5.53 1.77
C PRO A 28 -20.30 6.26 3.11
N SER A 29 -21.30 7.11 3.42
CA SER A 29 -21.43 7.80 4.70
C SER A 29 -21.76 6.86 5.87
N GLU A 30 -22.32 5.69 5.60
CA GLU A 30 -22.80 4.74 6.60
C GLU A 30 -21.76 3.68 6.97
N PHE A 31 -20.60 3.64 6.28
CA PHE A 31 -19.49 2.72 6.58
C PHE A 31 -18.89 2.85 7.98
N PHE A 32 -19.08 3.99 8.63
CA PHE A 32 -18.38 4.33 9.88
C PHE A 32 -19.29 4.42 11.09
N LEU A 33 -20.58 4.09 10.96
CA LEU A 33 -21.59 4.39 11.98
C LEU A 33 -21.93 3.23 12.92
N THR A 34 -21.32 2.05 12.81
CA THR A 34 -21.62 0.95 13.74
C THR A 34 -20.35 0.32 14.32
N GLU A 35 -19.90 0.84 15.46
CA GLU A 35 -18.87 0.19 16.30
C GLU A 35 -19.35 -1.14 16.93
N GLU A 36 -20.63 -1.50 16.78
CA GLU A 36 -21.23 -2.69 17.39
C GLU A 36 -21.65 -3.80 16.41
N SER A 37 -21.43 -3.64 15.10
CA SER A 37 -21.78 -4.71 14.17
C SER A 37 -20.58 -5.62 13.91
N SER A 38 -20.65 -6.87 14.34
CA SER A 38 -19.68 -7.95 14.03
C SER A 38 -19.67 -8.34 12.53
N SER A 39 -20.14 -7.45 11.64
CA SER A 39 -20.31 -7.70 10.21
C SER A 39 -19.06 -7.29 9.43
N SER A 40 -18.50 -8.26 8.71
CA SER A 40 -17.49 -8.04 7.69
C SER A 40 -18.04 -7.18 6.56
N LEU A 41 -17.35 -6.10 6.23
CA LEU A 41 -17.64 -5.19 5.13
C LEU A 41 -16.91 -5.67 3.87
N LEU A 42 -17.61 -6.03 2.80
CA LEU A 42 -17.01 -6.38 1.51
C LEU A 42 -17.25 -5.27 0.48
N ILE A 43 -16.17 -4.65 0.01
CA ILE A 43 -16.16 -3.63 -1.03
C ILE A 43 -15.87 -4.29 -2.38
N ILE A 44 -16.76 -4.10 -3.35
CA ILE A 44 -16.65 -4.71 -4.68
C ILE A 44 -16.27 -3.63 -5.69
N LEU A 45 -15.22 -3.90 -6.48
CA LEU A 45 -14.71 -3.05 -7.55
C LEU A 45 -14.67 -3.87 -8.84
N ARG A 46 -14.93 -3.25 -10.00
CA ARG A 46 -14.72 -3.92 -11.29
C ARG A 46 -13.24 -3.89 -11.64
N ASN A 47 -12.66 -5.02 -12.04
CA ASN A 47 -11.23 -5.11 -12.33
C ASN A 47 -10.79 -4.10 -13.39
N GLU A 48 -11.61 -3.88 -14.42
CA GLU A 48 -11.36 -2.90 -15.49
C GLU A 48 -11.23 -1.45 -14.99
N ASP A 49 -11.89 -1.10 -13.88
CA ASP A 49 -11.92 0.26 -13.34
C ASP A 49 -10.81 0.54 -12.32
N ILE A 50 -10.18 -0.50 -11.76
CA ILE A 50 -9.26 -0.36 -10.61
C ILE A 50 -8.12 0.60 -10.94
N ALA A 51 -7.53 0.49 -12.13
CA ALA A 51 -6.35 1.27 -12.49
C ALA A 51 -6.62 2.78 -12.49
N GLU A 52 -7.84 3.19 -12.83
CA GLU A 52 -8.22 4.59 -12.98
C GLU A 52 -8.92 5.13 -11.72
N HIS A 53 -9.73 4.30 -11.05
CA HIS A 53 -10.67 4.77 -10.04
C HIS A 53 -10.35 4.32 -8.61
N ILE A 54 -9.31 3.51 -8.38
CA ILE A 54 -9.02 3.01 -7.02
C ILE A 54 -8.86 4.13 -5.99
N CYS A 55 -8.24 5.24 -6.40
CA CYS A 55 -8.01 6.40 -5.53
C CYS A 55 -9.23 7.30 -5.35
N GLU A 56 -10.30 7.07 -6.11
CA GLU A 56 -11.58 7.76 -5.97
C GLU A 56 -12.46 7.12 -4.90
N VAL A 57 -12.08 5.92 -4.40
CA VAL A 57 -12.74 5.27 -3.28
C VAL A 57 -12.71 6.21 -2.06
N PRO A 58 -13.87 6.69 -1.59
CA PRO A 58 -13.96 7.58 -0.43
C PRO A 58 -13.33 6.94 0.80
N HIS A 59 -12.51 7.69 1.52
CA HIS A 59 -11.88 7.24 2.76
C HIS A 59 -11.06 5.94 2.62
N LEU A 60 -10.48 5.69 1.43
CA LEU A 60 -9.75 4.45 1.11
C LEU A 60 -8.76 4.01 2.20
N LEU A 61 -7.95 4.94 2.73
CA LEU A 61 -6.99 4.59 3.78
C LEU A 61 -7.70 4.06 5.02
N LYS A 62 -8.76 4.73 5.48
CA LYS A 62 -9.53 4.31 6.66
C LYS A 62 -10.13 2.92 6.45
N LEU A 63 -10.72 2.67 5.27
CA LEU A 63 -11.27 1.36 4.90
C LEU A 63 -10.20 0.26 4.93
N LYS A 64 -9.00 0.53 4.41
CA LYS A 64 -7.88 -0.43 4.44
C LYS A 64 -7.32 -0.67 5.85
N THR A 65 -7.42 0.30 6.75
CA THR A 65 -6.98 0.14 8.15
C THR A 65 -8.06 -0.44 9.07
N SER A 66 -9.33 -0.42 8.68
CA SER A 66 -10.42 -0.99 9.45
C SER A 66 -10.39 -2.52 9.42
N GLN A 67 -10.60 -3.13 10.59
CA GLN A 67 -10.77 -4.57 10.73
C GLN A 67 -12.08 -5.03 10.08
N GLY A 68 -12.09 -6.23 9.51
CA GLY A 68 -13.28 -6.81 8.89
C GLY A 68 -13.65 -6.21 7.52
N VAL A 69 -12.85 -5.28 6.99
CA VAL A 69 -13.04 -4.73 5.64
C VAL A 69 -12.26 -5.55 4.63
N GLN A 70 -12.96 -6.10 3.65
CA GLN A 70 -12.45 -6.87 2.53
C GLN A 70 -12.71 -6.13 1.22
N PHE A 71 -11.85 -6.34 0.23
CA PHE A 71 -12.01 -5.76 -1.10
C PHE A 71 -11.94 -6.88 -2.13
N ALA A 72 -12.87 -6.88 -3.07
CA ALA A 72 -12.97 -7.86 -4.15
C ALA A 72 -13.00 -7.15 -5.51
N GLY A 73 -12.19 -7.66 -6.43
CA GLY A 73 -12.18 -7.30 -7.83
C GLY A 73 -13.00 -8.30 -8.63
N ILE A 74 -13.96 -7.83 -9.42
CA ILE A 74 -14.85 -8.68 -10.22
C ILE A 74 -14.83 -8.28 -11.70
N ASP A 75 -15.03 -9.25 -12.57
CA ASP A 75 -15.35 -9.01 -13.98
C ASP A 75 -16.88 -9.06 -14.15
N GLU A 76 -17.52 -10.06 -13.54
CA GLU A 76 -18.96 -10.29 -13.58
C GLU A 76 -19.56 -10.47 -12.16
N PRO A 77 -20.88 -10.25 -11.97
CA PRO A 77 -21.50 -10.38 -10.64
C PRO A 77 -21.28 -11.77 -10.03
N ASP A 78 -21.33 -12.78 -10.88
CA ASP A 78 -21.21 -14.19 -10.54
C ASP A 78 -19.86 -14.51 -9.88
N ASP A 79 -18.83 -13.66 -10.03
CA ASP A 79 -17.54 -13.82 -9.36
C ASP A 79 -17.63 -13.75 -7.83
N VAL A 80 -18.59 -12.99 -7.31
CA VAL A 80 -18.84 -12.91 -5.87
C VAL A 80 -19.49 -14.21 -5.39
N VAL A 81 -20.51 -14.66 -6.14
CA VAL A 81 -21.33 -15.83 -5.83
C VAL A 81 -20.52 -17.12 -5.89
N ASN A 82 -19.72 -17.25 -6.94
CA ASN A 82 -18.88 -18.41 -7.21
C ASN A 82 -17.54 -18.36 -6.47
N LEU A 83 -17.28 -17.29 -5.70
CA LEU A 83 -16.01 -17.06 -4.99
C LEU A 83 -14.78 -17.09 -5.91
N THR A 84 -14.94 -16.61 -7.15
CA THR A 84 -13.88 -16.49 -8.17
C THR A 84 -13.31 -15.08 -8.30
N HIS A 85 -13.83 -14.12 -7.52
CA HIS A 85 -13.31 -12.76 -7.46
C HIS A 85 -11.84 -12.68 -7.06
N GLN A 86 -11.17 -11.62 -7.53
CA GLN A 86 -9.80 -11.29 -7.14
C GLN A 86 -9.78 -10.67 -5.75
N ASP A 87 -9.00 -11.22 -4.82
CA ASP A 87 -8.73 -10.55 -3.55
C ASP A 87 -7.89 -9.28 -3.76
N LEU A 88 -8.43 -8.13 -3.37
CA LEU A 88 -7.74 -6.85 -3.36
C LEU A 88 -7.38 -6.47 -1.92
N PHE A 89 -6.27 -5.74 -1.73
CA PHE A 89 -5.80 -5.25 -0.43
C PHE A 89 -5.87 -6.30 0.69
N LYS A 90 -5.44 -7.53 0.38
CA LYS A 90 -5.65 -8.69 1.24
C LYS A 90 -4.84 -8.62 2.51
N ARG A 91 -3.53 -8.42 2.39
CA ARG A 91 -2.56 -8.41 3.48
C ARG A 91 -1.22 -7.90 2.98
N GLY A 92 -0.26 -7.73 3.88
CA GLY A 92 1.07 -7.30 3.49
C GLY A 92 1.12 -5.85 3.02
N GLY A 93 2.23 -5.46 2.42
CA GLY A 93 2.46 -4.07 2.07
C GLY A 93 3.76 -3.85 1.35
N PHE A 94 4.03 -2.59 1.06
CA PHE A 94 5.35 -2.16 0.65
C PHE A 94 5.68 -0.81 1.26
N ILE A 95 6.96 -0.58 1.50
CA ILE A 95 7.46 0.68 2.04
C ILE A 95 8.26 1.40 0.97
N MET A 96 8.13 2.72 0.91
CA MET A 96 8.97 3.60 0.10
C MET A 96 9.39 4.78 0.96
N PHE A 97 10.66 5.18 0.87
CA PHE A 97 11.16 6.35 1.57
C PHE A 97 11.13 7.58 0.68
N HIS A 98 10.78 8.72 1.27
CA HIS A 98 11.22 10.00 0.75
C HIS A 98 12.75 10.06 0.81
N ARG A 99 13.39 10.55 -0.25
CA ARG A 99 14.86 10.66 -0.34
C ARG A 99 15.50 11.27 0.90
N ALA A 100 14.98 12.41 1.36
CA ALA A 100 15.53 13.12 2.53
C ALA A 100 15.42 12.32 3.84
N ALA A 101 14.46 11.39 3.93
CA ALA A 101 14.34 10.49 5.08
C ALA A 101 15.28 9.28 4.96
N LEU A 102 15.61 8.85 3.72
CA LEU A 102 16.48 7.70 3.45
C LEU A 102 17.97 8.02 3.58
N GLU A 103 18.41 9.12 2.98
CA GLU A 103 19.83 9.50 2.90
C GLU A 103 20.56 9.55 4.26
N PRO A 104 19.99 10.13 5.34
CA PRO A 104 20.67 10.22 6.63
C PRO A 104 20.63 8.92 7.45
N LEU A 105 19.90 7.88 7.04
CA LEU A 105 19.77 6.66 7.85
C LEU A 105 21.10 5.94 7.99
N SER A 106 21.48 5.62 9.23
CA SER A 106 22.64 4.78 9.52
C SER A 106 22.44 3.34 9.05
N LEU A 107 23.55 2.60 8.86
CA LEU A 107 23.47 1.17 8.55
C LEU A 107 22.67 0.40 9.60
N CYS A 108 22.81 0.77 10.87
CA CYS A 108 22.05 0.18 11.99
C CYS A 108 20.53 0.35 11.79
N ASN A 109 20.10 1.55 11.40
CA ASN A 109 18.68 1.83 11.14
C ASN A 109 18.14 1.04 9.94
N LEU A 110 18.92 0.93 8.86
CA LEU A 110 18.53 0.11 7.70
C LEU A 110 18.38 -1.37 8.08
N LYS A 111 19.28 -1.90 8.92
CA LYS A 111 19.19 -3.27 9.45
C LYS A 111 17.95 -3.47 10.32
N LYS A 112 17.65 -2.54 11.23
CA LYS A 112 16.43 -2.59 12.05
C LYS A 112 15.16 -2.63 11.19
N MET A 113 15.08 -1.75 10.19
CA MET A 113 13.96 -1.74 9.26
C MET A 113 13.82 -3.06 8.49
N SER A 114 14.93 -3.64 8.02
CA SER A 114 14.87 -4.93 7.34
C SER A 114 14.37 -6.07 8.23
N ALA A 115 14.73 -6.06 9.51
CA ALA A 115 14.24 -7.05 10.47
C ALA A 115 12.73 -6.90 10.68
N ILE A 116 12.22 -5.66 10.80
CA ILE A 116 10.78 -5.39 10.89
C ILE A 116 10.05 -5.90 9.63
N LEU A 117 10.57 -5.61 8.43
CA LEU A 117 9.96 -6.10 7.19
C LEU A 117 9.98 -7.63 7.08
N GLN A 118 11.02 -8.29 7.58
CA GLN A 118 11.09 -9.75 7.63
C GLN A 118 10.07 -10.34 8.60
N GLU A 119 9.89 -9.73 9.77
CA GLU A 119 8.86 -10.13 10.74
C GLU A 119 7.45 -9.97 10.15
N LEU A 120 7.17 -8.79 9.57
CA LEU A 120 5.93 -8.51 8.86
C LEU A 120 5.69 -9.49 7.69
N SER A 121 6.76 -9.95 7.05
CA SER A 121 6.68 -10.93 5.95
C SER A 121 6.14 -12.30 6.40
N GLY A 122 6.07 -12.58 7.71
CA GLY A 122 5.45 -13.78 8.26
C GLY A 122 3.92 -13.81 8.15
N THR A 123 3.25 -12.66 8.09
CA THR A 123 1.78 -12.56 8.04
C THR A 123 1.24 -12.17 6.67
N GLY A 124 2.03 -11.49 5.85
CA GLY A 124 1.73 -11.13 4.47
C GLY A 124 2.98 -10.71 3.72
N LYS A 125 2.94 -10.58 2.39
CA LYS A 125 4.15 -10.22 1.63
C LYS A 125 4.51 -8.75 1.87
N TRP A 126 5.73 -8.50 2.36
CA TRP A 126 6.27 -7.15 2.53
C TRP A 126 7.52 -6.91 1.69
N LYS A 127 7.63 -5.70 1.14
CA LYS A 127 8.79 -5.27 0.34
C LYS A 127 9.21 -3.86 0.69
N TRP A 128 10.50 -3.59 0.57
CA TRP A 128 11.02 -2.25 0.42
C TRP A 128 11.11 -1.93 -1.08
N ILE A 129 10.39 -0.92 -1.55
CA ILE A 129 10.49 -0.43 -2.93
C ILE A 129 11.30 0.87 -2.94
N MET A 130 12.24 0.97 -3.88
CA MET A 130 13.12 2.12 -4.04
C MET A 130 13.18 2.56 -5.50
N HIS A 131 13.17 3.88 -5.74
CA HIS A 131 13.42 4.43 -7.08
C HIS A 131 14.82 4.07 -7.58
N TYR A 132 14.97 3.95 -8.90
CA TYR A 132 16.27 3.71 -9.52
C TYR A 132 17.28 4.80 -9.16
N GLY A 133 16.86 6.07 -9.19
CA GLY A 133 17.70 7.24 -8.92
C GLY A 133 18.27 7.23 -7.50
N ASP A 134 17.45 6.85 -6.51
CA ASP A 134 17.90 6.78 -5.12
C ASP A 134 18.87 5.60 -4.91
N SER A 135 18.59 4.45 -5.53
CA SER A 135 19.49 3.29 -5.54
C SER A 135 20.85 3.63 -6.17
N ARG A 136 20.83 4.33 -7.31
CA ARG A 136 22.02 4.81 -8.01
C ARG A 136 22.84 5.75 -7.13
N ARG A 137 22.21 6.74 -6.50
CA ARG A 137 22.88 7.70 -5.59
C ARG A 137 23.56 6.99 -4.42
N LEU A 138 22.86 6.06 -3.75
CA LEU A 138 23.44 5.29 -2.66
C LEU A 138 24.64 4.44 -3.11
N LYS A 139 24.59 3.87 -4.32
CA LYS A 139 25.71 3.13 -4.92
C LYS A 139 26.90 4.02 -5.26
N GLU A 140 26.66 5.24 -5.76
CA GLU A 140 27.71 6.22 -6.06
C GLU A 140 28.36 6.77 -4.78
N ASN A 141 27.57 6.95 -3.71
CA ASN A 141 28.04 7.39 -2.40
C ASN A 141 28.91 6.36 -1.66
N ALA A 142 28.92 5.10 -2.09
CA ALA A 142 29.69 4.03 -1.46
C ALA A 142 31.21 4.28 -1.42
N ARG A 143 31.73 5.21 -2.22
CA ARG A 143 33.14 5.63 -2.23
C ARG A 143 33.48 6.67 -1.15
N LEU A 144 32.47 7.26 -0.51
CA LEU A 144 32.64 8.41 0.39
C LEU A 144 33.06 7.98 1.81
N SER A 145 32.68 6.79 2.25
CA SER A 145 33.03 6.28 3.58
C SER A 145 32.91 4.77 3.66
N VAL A 146 33.50 4.19 4.72
CA VAL A 146 33.33 2.76 5.05
C VAL A 146 31.86 2.43 5.26
N GLU A 147 31.15 3.24 6.04
CA GLU A 147 29.72 3.02 6.31
C GLU A 147 28.89 3.07 5.01
N ALA A 148 29.19 4.00 4.09
CA ALA A 148 28.48 4.08 2.82
C ALA A 148 28.71 2.81 1.96
N LYS A 149 29.92 2.25 1.98
CA LYS A 149 30.23 0.97 1.33
C LYS A 149 29.45 -0.18 1.95
N GLU A 150 29.37 -0.23 3.28
CA GLU A 150 28.60 -1.24 4.00
C GLU A 150 27.09 -1.13 3.72
N LYS A 151 26.54 0.10 3.67
CA LYS A 151 25.15 0.33 3.24
C LYS A 151 24.91 -0.22 1.84
N LYS A 152 25.79 0.04 0.88
CA LYS A 152 25.69 -0.55 -0.47
C LYS A 152 25.68 -2.09 -0.44
N HIS A 153 26.58 -2.71 0.30
CA HIS A 153 26.62 -4.18 0.44
C HIS A 153 25.32 -4.72 1.05
N PHE A 154 24.81 -4.04 2.08
CA PHE A 154 23.55 -4.40 2.71
C PHE A 154 22.34 -4.26 1.76
N LEU A 155 22.27 -3.20 0.96
CA LEU A 155 21.22 -3.04 -0.06
C LEU A 155 21.25 -4.17 -1.09
N ASN A 156 22.44 -4.54 -1.56
CA ASN A 156 22.59 -5.66 -2.49
C ASN A 156 22.09 -6.97 -1.86
N PHE A 157 22.47 -7.23 -0.60
CA PHE A 157 21.99 -8.40 0.15
C PHE A 157 20.46 -8.40 0.27
N CYS A 158 19.85 -7.27 0.62
CA CYS A 158 18.38 -7.16 0.69
C CYS A 158 17.71 -7.41 -0.67
N GLN A 159 18.33 -6.97 -1.77
CA GLN A 159 17.82 -7.19 -3.12
C GLN A 159 17.92 -8.67 -3.53
N GLU A 160 19.05 -9.32 -3.25
CA GLU A 160 19.24 -10.77 -3.48
C GLU A 160 18.28 -11.61 -2.64
N ALA A 161 17.97 -11.17 -1.41
CA ALA A 161 16.99 -11.80 -0.53
C ALA A 161 15.52 -11.53 -0.93
N GLY A 162 15.28 -10.73 -1.98
CA GLY A 162 13.93 -10.36 -2.43
C GLY A 162 13.18 -9.38 -1.51
N LEU A 163 13.87 -8.81 -0.51
CA LEU A 163 13.31 -7.84 0.44
C LEU A 163 13.28 -6.42 -0.13
N LEU A 164 14.29 -6.07 -0.94
CA LEU A 164 14.39 -4.79 -1.65
C LEU A 164 14.09 -4.97 -3.13
N GLU A 165 13.16 -4.19 -3.66
CA GLU A 165 12.87 -4.03 -5.07
C GLU A 165 13.28 -2.64 -5.53
N VAL A 166 14.19 -2.58 -6.51
CA VAL A 166 14.56 -1.32 -7.16
C VAL A 166 13.73 -1.20 -8.42
N LEU A 167 12.94 -0.13 -8.52
CA LEU A 167 12.13 0.13 -9.70
C LEU A 167 13.00 0.34 -10.94
N PRO A 168 12.52 -0.06 -12.13
CA PRO A 168 13.14 0.36 -13.38
C PRO A 168 13.18 1.88 -13.49
N TYR A 169 14.11 2.43 -14.27
CA TYR A 169 14.16 3.86 -14.55
C TYR A 169 12.84 4.37 -15.12
N HIS A 170 12.26 5.42 -14.54
CA HIS A 170 11.03 6.04 -15.03
C HIS A 170 11.03 7.56 -14.82
N GLU A 171 9.88 8.21 -15.03
CA GLU A 171 9.75 9.67 -15.01
C GLU A 171 10.23 10.35 -13.72
N CYS A 172 10.22 9.66 -12.57
CA CYS A 172 10.73 10.19 -11.30
C CYS A 172 12.26 10.25 -11.25
N ASP A 173 12.95 9.52 -12.14
CA ASP A 173 14.40 9.44 -12.21
C ASP A 173 15.00 10.39 -13.25
N LEU A 174 14.16 11.15 -13.98
CA LEU A 174 14.59 12.14 -14.95
C LEU A 174 15.49 13.19 -14.28
N VAL A 175 16.65 13.45 -14.87
CA VAL A 175 17.64 14.42 -14.35
C VAL A 175 17.07 15.83 -14.23
N SER A 176 16.08 16.17 -15.07
CA SER A 176 15.38 17.46 -15.02
C SER A 176 14.46 17.62 -13.80
N ARG A 177 14.16 16.55 -13.06
CA ARG A 177 13.37 16.61 -11.82
C ARG A 177 14.29 16.59 -10.61
N ASP A 178 14.13 17.56 -9.73
CA ASP A 178 14.85 17.60 -8.46
C ASP A 178 14.41 16.48 -7.51
N LEU A 179 13.10 16.19 -7.46
CA LEU A 179 12.50 15.17 -6.62
C LEU A 179 11.49 14.29 -7.41
N PRO A 180 11.37 13.00 -7.04
CA PRO A 180 10.29 12.13 -7.52
C PRO A 180 8.91 12.71 -7.25
N ASP A 181 7.97 12.48 -8.16
CA ASP A 181 6.55 12.62 -7.87
C ASP A 181 6.08 11.36 -7.11
N TYR A 182 6.34 11.35 -5.80
CA TYR A 182 6.06 10.21 -4.94
C TYR A 182 4.58 9.84 -4.93
N LEU A 183 3.68 10.82 -4.94
CA LEU A 183 2.23 10.56 -4.85
C LEU A 183 1.77 9.79 -6.09
N THR A 184 2.03 10.32 -7.29
CA THR A 184 1.66 9.67 -8.55
C THR A 184 2.34 8.30 -8.67
N CYS A 185 3.61 8.18 -8.28
CA CYS A 185 4.32 6.91 -8.32
C CYS A 185 3.72 5.86 -7.37
N LEU A 186 3.40 6.24 -6.13
CA LEU A 186 2.83 5.34 -5.13
C LEU A 186 1.40 4.91 -5.48
N VAL A 187 0.59 5.80 -6.07
CA VAL A 187 -0.73 5.46 -6.60
C VAL A 187 -0.61 4.38 -7.68
N ARG A 188 0.30 4.57 -8.64
CA ARG A 188 0.58 3.57 -9.68
C ARG A 188 1.07 2.25 -9.08
N LEU A 189 1.97 2.29 -8.10
CA LEU A 189 2.50 1.09 -7.44
C LEU A 189 1.42 0.34 -6.65
N GLN A 190 0.49 1.06 -6.04
CA GLN A 190 -0.67 0.48 -5.35
C GLN A 190 -1.53 -0.33 -6.32
N VAL A 191 -1.79 0.17 -7.53
CA VAL A 191 -2.49 -0.59 -8.59
C VAL A 191 -1.68 -1.81 -9.03
N GLN A 192 -0.37 -1.65 -9.27
CA GLN A 192 0.50 -2.76 -9.69
C GLN A 192 0.66 -3.85 -8.62
N ASN A 193 0.49 -3.48 -7.34
CA ASN A 193 0.56 -4.36 -6.19
C ASN A 193 -0.79 -4.45 -5.49
N ILE A 194 -1.89 -4.61 -6.25
CA ILE A 194 -3.25 -4.48 -5.72
C ILE A 194 -3.59 -5.45 -4.58
N SER A 195 -2.88 -6.58 -4.47
CA SER A 195 -3.03 -7.52 -3.36
C SER A 195 -2.39 -7.04 -2.05
N SER A 196 -1.42 -6.11 -2.12
CA SER A 196 -0.75 -5.51 -0.97
C SER A 196 -1.67 -4.51 -0.28
N ARG A 197 -2.01 -4.78 0.98
CA ARG A 197 -2.92 -3.93 1.74
C ARG A 197 -2.31 -2.59 2.11
N TYR A 198 -1.02 -2.50 2.41
CA TYR A 198 -0.43 -1.29 2.99
C TYR A 198 0.73 -0.70 2.16
N PRO A 199 0.47 0.27 1.27
CA PRO A 199 1.47 1.20 0.79
C PRO A 199 1.87 2.16 1.91
N VAL A 200 3.13 2.12 2.33
CA VAL A 200 3.66 2.98 3.40
C VAL A 200 4.71 3.93 2.83
N PHE A 201 4.48 5.23 3.00
CA PHE A 201 5.41 6.28 2.63
C PHE A 201 6.11 6.85 3.86
N ILE A 202 7.43 6.64 3.95
CA ILE A 202 8.25 7.12 5.05
C ILE A 202 8.79 8.52 4.74
N THR A 203 8.36 9.52 5.50
CA THR A 203 8.77 10.92 5.32
C THR A 203 8.73 11.67 6.65
N ASP A 204 9.64 12.63 6.81
CA ASP A 204 9.67 13.53 7.98
C ASP A 204 8.91 14.84 7.71
N ALA A 205 8.45 15.06 6.47
CA ALA A 205 7.60 16.20 6.14
C ALA A 205 6.20 16.02 6.74
N ALA A 206 5.51 17.14 7.01
CA ALA A 206 4.11 17.11 7.42
C ALA A 206 3.31 16.26 6.41
N ALA A 207 2.55 15.29 6.92
CA ALA A 207 1.82 14.35 6.08
C ALA A 207 0.82 15.11 5.20
N ASP A 208 1.12 15.19 3.89
CA ASP A 208 0.18 15.73 2.93
C ASP A 208 -1.08 14.85 2.92
N SER A 209 -2.22 15.46 3.22
CA SER A 209 -3.53 14.81 3.23
C SER A 209 -3.84 14.09 1.91
N ALA A 210 -3.22 14.50 0.80
CA ALA A 210 -3.34 13.83 -0.49
C ALA A 210 -2.94 12.35 -0.44
N PHE A 211 -1.86 11.98 0.28
CA PHE A 211 -1.47 10.57 0.40
C PHE A 211 -2.57 9.74 1.06
N GLY A 212 -3.10 10.22 2.18
CA GLY A 212 -4.17 9.54 2.90
C GLY A 212 -5.47 9.42 2.10
N LYS A 213 -5.84 10.47 1.35
CA LYS A 213 -6.98 10.43 0.41
C LYS A 213 -6.81 9.33 -0.65
N ASN A 214 -5.58 9.11 -1.11
CA ASN A 214 -5.24 8.10 -2.11
C ASN A 214 -4.92 6.71 -1.51
N GLY A 215 -5.22 6.46 -0.23
CA GLY A 215 -5.04 5.13 0.39
C GLY A 215 -3.60 4.80 0.79
N ILE A 216 -2.71 5.79 0.86
CA ILE A 216 -1.30 5.65 1.21
C ILE A 216 -1.08 6.06 2.66
N LEU A 217 -0.44 5.19 3.44
CA LEU A 217 -0.12 5.45 4.84
C LEU A 217 1.18 6.23 4.94
N THR A 218 1.14 7.44 5.50
CA THR A 218 2.33 8.27 5.70
C THR A 218 2.77 8.24 7.16
N MET A 219 4.06 8.07 7.41
CA MET A 219 4.62 8.12 8.76
C MET A 219 6.11 8.48 8.76
N THR A 220 6.63 8.89 9.92
CA THR A 220 8.08 9.09 10.07
C THR A 220 8.80 7.75 10.21
N PHE A 221 10.12 7.75 9.99
CA PHE A 221 10.91 6.53 10.22
C PHE A 221 10.87 6.08 11.69
N GLN A 222 10.88 7.04 12.61
CA GLN A 222 10.81 6.72 14.04
C GLN A 222 9.48 6.08 14.40
N SER A 223 8.37 6.61 13.85
CA SER A 223 7.06 5.98 13.98
C SER A 223 7.13 4.54 13.48
N PHE A 224 7.61 4.31 12.26
CA PHE A 224 7.75 2.97 11.67
C PHE A 224 8.53 2.00 12.56
N LEU A 225 9.64 2.42 13.17
CA LEU A 225 10.41 1.57 14.09
C LEU A 225 9.67 1.19 15.36
N THR A 226 8.71 2.01 15.79
CA THR A 226 7.88 1.74 16.97
C THR A 226 6.60 0.98 16.66
N TYR A 227 6.30 0.69 15.37
CA TYR A 227 5.13 -0.12 15.02
C TYR A 227 5.34 -1.55 15.50
N SER A 228 4.38 -2.04 16.29
CA SER A 228 4.27 -3.47 16.60
C SER A 228 3.68 -4.20 15.40
N PRO A 229 4.39 -5.17 14.80
CA PRO A 229 3.89 -5.94 13.66
C PRO A 229 2.57 -6.68 13.95
N SER A 230 2.29 -6.98 15.22
CA SER A 230 1.18 -7.83 15.66
C SER A 230 -0.17 -7.12 15.81
N GLU A 231 -0.19 -5.79 15.95
CA GLU A 231 -1.42 -5.05 16.31
C GLU A 231 -1.96 -4.17 15.19
N THR A 232 -1.15 -3.80 14.19
CA THR A 232 -1.50 -2.68 13.30
C THR A 232 -1.67 -3.04 11.83
N PHE A 233 -1.02 -4.12 11.35
CA PHE A 233 -1.17 -4.62 9.98
C PHE A 233 -1.93 -5.95 9.94
N THR A 234 -2.99 -6.02 10.74
CA THR A 234 -3.93 -7.15 10.76
C THR A 234 -5.06 -6.87 9.78
N ALA A 235 -5.25 -7.75 8.80
CA ALA A 235 -6.45 -7.76 7.96
C ALA A 235 -7.58 -8.48 8.68
#